data_AF-A0A1F8ZZ12-F1
#
_entry.id   AF-A0A1F8ZZ12-F1
#
_cell.length_a   1.000
_cell.length_b   1.000
_cell.length_c   1.000
_cell.angle_alpha   90.00
_cell.angle_beta   90.00
_cell.angle_gamma   90.00
#
_symmetry.space_group_name_H-M   'P 1'
#
loop_
_entity.id
_entity.type
_entity.pdbx_description
1 polymer ?
#
loop_
_entity_poly.entity_id
_entity_poly.type
_entity_poly.pdbx_seq_one_letter_code
_entity_poly.pdbx_strand_id
1 'polypeptide(L)'
;MTHTELLIKEYYSLNQDKIIDCPFQPGNLKISEEACLKRRKAAHRKKFETYRVEDLFNYFVSQGLSRCQECPLINSPASQF
;
A
#
# COMPACT_ATOMS: atom_id res chain seq x y z
N MET A 1 -18.94 -14.18 -15.67
CA MET A 1 -18.01 -13.91 -14.57
C MET A 1 -17.59 -15.22 -13.93
N THR A 2 -16.33 -15.38 -13.60
CA THR A 2 -15.80 -16.57 -12.93
C THR A 2 -16.20 -16.57 -11.44
N HIS A 3 -16.15 -17.73 -10.78
CA HIS A 3 -16.40 -17.82 -9.33
C HIS A 3 -15.44 -16.92 -8.53
N THR A 4 -14.18 -16.85 -8.95
CA THR A 4 -13.17 -15.97 -8.36
C THR A 4 -13.55 -14.49 -8.46
N GLU A 5 -14.07 -14.04 -9.61
CA GLU A 5 -14.53 -12.65 -9.78
C GLU A 5 -15.69 -12.30 -8.85
N LEU A 6 -16.59 -13.25 -8.58
CA LEU A 6 -17.70 -13.06 -7.63
C LEU A 6 -17.19 -12.87 -6.20
N LEU A 7 -16.26 -13.74 -5.77
CA LEU A 7 -15.66 -13.64 -4.44
C LEU A 7 -14.88 -12.33 -4.24
N ILE A 8 -14.17 -11.88 -5.28
CA ILE A 8 -13.47 -10.59 -5.24
C ILE A 8 -14.49 -9.45 -5.06
N LYS A 9 -15.57 -9.43 -5.86
CA LYS A 9 -16.61 -8.39 -5.76
C LYS A 9 -17.28 -8.37 -4.39
N GLU A 10 -17.61 -9.54 -3.85
CA GLU A 10 -18.19 -9.67 -2.52
C GLU A 10 -17.24 -9.14 -1.44
N TYR A 11 -15.95 -9.49 -1.51
CA TYR A 11 -14.95 -8.97 -0.59
C TYR A 11 -14.86 -7.43 -0.64
N TYR A 12 -14.82 -6.84 -1.83
CA TYR A 12 -14.80 -5.37 -1.97
C TYR A 12 -16.08 -4.73 -1.42
N SER A 13 -17.25 -5.32 -1.65
CA SER A 13 -18.52 -4.80 -1.14
C SER A 13 -18.59 -4.83 0.40
N LEU A 14 -18.01 -5.84 1.04
CA LEU A 14 -18.05 -6.01 2.49
C LEU A 14 -16.97 -5.22 3.24
N ASN A 15 -15.95 -4.71 2.55
CA ASN A 15 -14.78 -4.06 3.16
C ASN A 15 -14.50 -2.67 2.58
N GLN A 16 -15.46 -2.06 1.87
CA GLN A 16 -15.25 -0.80 1.16
C GLN A 16 -14.73 0.32 2.08
N ASP A 17 -15.19 0.36 3.32
CA ASP A 17 -14.78 1.27 4.40
C ASP A 17 -13.29 1.14 4.78
N LYS A 18 -12.69 -0.02 4.53
CA LYS A 18 -11.29 -0.34 4.85
C LYS A 18 -10.39 -0.31 3.63
N ILE A 19 -10.93 0.03 2.46
CA ILE A 19 -10.17 0.13 1.22
C ILE A 19 -9.92 1.60 0.92
N ILE A 20 -8.64 1.97 0.82
CA ILE A 20 -8.22 3.35 0.56
C ILE A 20 -7.71 3.52 -0.87
N ASP A 21 -7.96 4.71 -1.40
CA ASP A 21 -7.33 5.20 -2.62
C ASP A 21 -5.96 5.81 -2.29
N CYS A 22 -4.90 5.04 -2.56
CA CYS A 22 -3.53 5.44 -2.28
C CYS A 22 -2.85 5.95 -3.57
N PRO A 23 -2.50 7.26 -3.68
CA PRO A 23 -1.81 7.79 -4.85
C PRO A 23 -0.37 7.24 -5.01
N PHE A 24 0.14 6.55 -3.99
CA PHE A 24 1.47 5.94 -3.99
C PHE A 24 1.44 4.44 -4.27
N GLN A 25 0.27 3.89 -4.61
CA GLN A 25 0.14 2.51 -5.05
C GLN A 25 0.40 2.43 -6.57
N PRO A 26 1.37 1.62 -7.02
CA PRO A 26 1.62 1.42 -8.44
C PRO A 26 0.37 0.95 -9.18
N GLY A 27 0.17 1.46 -10.39
CA GLY A 27 -0.97 1.09 -11.25
C GLY A 27 -2.33 1.62 -10.78
N ASN A 28 -2.35 2.66 -9.92
CA ASN A 28 -3.58 3.25 -9.36
C ASN A 28 -4.48 2.20 -8.68
N LEU A 29 -3.86 1.18 -8.08
CA LEU A 29 -4.59 0.13 -7.39
C LEU A 29 -5.09 0.62 -6.04
N LYS A 30 -6.22 0.07 -5.61
CA LYS A 30 -6.72 0.22 -4.25
C LYS A 30 -5.89 -0.64 -3.29
N ILE A 31 -5.83 -0.25 -2.02
CA ILE A 31 -5.12 -0.98 -0.96
C ILE A 31 -5.97 -0.96 0.31
N SER A 32 -5.91 -2.02 1.12
CA SER A 32 -6.56 -1.96 2.44
C SER A 32 -5.79 -1.06 3.41
N GLU A 33 -6.49 -0.47 4.37
CA GLU A 33 -5.88 0.29 5.47
C GLU A 33 -4.83 -0.56 6.20
N GLU A 34 -5.14 -1.83 6.47
CA GLU A 34 -4.22 -2.76 7.13
C GLU A 34 -2.93 -2.96 6.32
N ALA A 35 -3.03 -3.14 5.00
CA ALA A 35 -1.86 -3.27 4.13
C ALA A 35 -1.06 -1.96 4.06
N CYS A 36 -1.74 -0.80 4.08
CA CYS A 36 -1.08 0.51 4.17
C CYS A 36 -0.29 0.66 5.48
N LEU A 37 -0.87 0.26 6.62
CA LEU A 37 -0.20 0.25 7.93
C LEU A 37 1.03 -0.67 7.93
N LYS A 38 0.92 -1.86 7.32
CA LYS A 38 2.06 -2.78 7.16
C LYS A 38 3.19 -2.14 6.35
N ARG A 39 2.86 -1.42 5.26
CA ARG A 39 3.85 -0.68 4.46
C ARG A 39 4.54 0.42 5.26
N ARG A 40 3.81 1.22 6.04
CA ARG A 40 4.40 2.24 6.93
C ARG A 40 5.33 1.61 7.97
N LYS A 41 4.91 0.53 8.63
CA LYS A 41 5.76 -0.21 9.58
C LYS A 41 7.04 -0.73 8.91
N ALA A 42 6.95 -1.28 7.70
CA ALA A 42 8.11 -1.73 6.94
C ALA A 42 9.05 -0.57 6.58
N ALA A 43 8.50 0.58 6.21
CA ALA A 43 9.26 1.80 5.89
C ALA A 43 10.05 2.36 7.09
N HIS A 44 9.52 2.27 8.31
CA HIS A 44 10.26 2.68 9.52
C HIS A 44 11.28 1.63 10.00
N ARG A 45 11.09 0.35 9.67
CA ARG A 45 12.02 -0.73 10.04
C ARG A 45 13.22 -0.83 9.11
N LYS A 46 13.05 -0.53 7.82
CA LYS A 46 14.16 -0.50 6.87
C LYS A 46 15.05 0.70 7.18
N LYS A 47 16.31 0.44 7.55
CA LYS A 47 17.36 1.39 7.22
C LYS A 47 17.47 1.38 5.70
N PHE A 48 17.23 2.52 5.06
CA PHE A 48 17.48 2.72 3.64
C PHE A 48 19.00 2.80 3.43
N GLU A 49 19.71 1.73 3.77
CA GLU A 49 21.13 1.59 3.47
C GLU A 49 21.29 1.52 1.95
N THR A 50 22.40 2.08 1.49
CA THR A 50 22.79 2.15 0.07
C THR A 50 22.69 0.78 -0.59
N TYR A 51 21.62 0.57 -1.37
CA TYR A 51 21.45 -0.63 -2.18
C TYR A 51 22.56 -0.69 -3.22
N ARG A 52 23.19 -1.86 -3.34
CA ARG A 52 24.06 -2.15 -4.49
C ARG A 52 23.16 -2.26 -5.73
N VAL A 53 23.62 -1.71 -6.85
CA VAL A 53 22.89 -1.68 -8.15
C VAL A 53 22.44 -3.09 -8.60
N GLU A 54 23.12 -4.12 -8.13
CA GLU A 54 22.83 -5.54 -8.35
C GLU A 54 21.46 -5.99 -7.79
N ASP A 55 20.87 -5.25 -6.85
CA ASP A 55 19.60 -5.59 -6.21
C ASP A 55 18.48 -4.60 -6.55
N LEU A 56 18.16 -4.54 -7.84
CA LEU A 56 17.14 -3.65 -8.40
C LEU A 56 15.76 -3.83 -7.75
N PHE A 57 15.40 -5.07 -7.40
CA PHE A 57 14.12 -5.35 -6.76
C PHE A 57 14.05 -4.69 -5.37
N ASN A 58 15.06 -4.89 -4.52
CA ASN A 58 15.07 -4.25 -3.22
C ASN A 58 15.20 -2.73 -3.33
N TYR A 59 15.91 -2.21 -4.34
CA TYR A 59 15.93 -0.78 -4.64
C TYR A 59 14.53 -0.22 -4.92
N PHE A 60 13.76 -0.82 -5.84
CA PHE A 60 12.41 -0.34 -6.17
C PHE A 60 11.43 -0.48 -5.01
N VAL A 61 11.47 -1.61 -4.30
CA VAL A 61 10.64 -1.82 -3.10
C VAL A 61 10.97 -0.77 -2.05
N SER A 62 12.24 -0.45 -1.83
CA SER A 62 12.65 0.56 -0.87
C SER A 62 12.30 1.98 -1.31
N GLN A 63 12.46 2.33 -2.59
CA GLN A 63 11.97 3.61 -3.12
C GLN A 63 10.45 3.76 -3.00
N GLY A 64 9.69 2.67 -3.15
CA GLY A 64 8.25 2.67 -2.93
C GLY A 64 7.84 2.78 -1.45
N LEU A 65 8.66 2.25 -0.54
CA LEU A 65 8.42 2.30 0.90
C LEU A 65 8.91 3.60 1.55
N SER A 66 9.94 4.27 1.03
CA SER A 66 10.42 5.54 1.58
C SER A 66 9.32 6.59 1.66
N ARG A 67 8.45 6.63 0.64
CA ARG A 67 7.23 7.46 0.59
C ARG A 67 6.25 7.18 1.74
N CYS A 68 6.31 5.99 2.33
CA CYS A 68 5.41 5.57 3.41
C CYS A 68 5.88 5.99 4.81
N GLN A 69 7.12 6.48 5.00
CA GLN A 69 7.63 6.89 6.32
C GLN A 69 6.85 8.07 6.92
N GLU A 70 6.55 9.07 6.11
CA GLU A 70 5.86 10.29 6.52
C GLU A 70 4.50 10.44 5.83
N CYS A 71 3.94 9.33 5.32
CA CYS A 71 2.71 9.36 4.54
C CYS A 71 1.52 9.85 5.39
N PRO A 72 0.82 10.92 4.97
CA PRO A 72 -0.28 11.49 5.72
C PRO A 72 -1.55 10.64 5.64
N LEU A 73 -1.67 9.67 4.71
CA LEU A 73 -2.89 8.87 4.54
C LEU A 73 -3.30 8.10 5.80
N ILE A 74 -2.35 7.77 6.68
CA ILE A 74 -2.64 7.08 7.94
C ILE A 74 -3.04 8.07 9.05
N ASN A 75 -2.74 9.36 8.89
CA ASN A 75 -3.05 10.41 9.86
C ASN A 75 -4.16 11.37 9.37
N SER A 76 -4.62 11.22 8.12
CA SER A 76 -5.57 12.14 7.50
C SER A 76 -7.00 11.69 7.78
N PRO A 77 -7.89 12.54 8.31
CA PRO A 77 -9.32 12.23 8.47
C PRO A 77 -10.08 12.13 7.12
N ALA A 78 -9.37 12.14 5.99
CA ALA A 78 -9.92 12.15 4.64
C ALA A 78 -10.31 10.77 4.09
N SER A 79 -10.37 9.71 4.90
CA SER A 79 -10.94 8.41 4.51
C SER A 79 -12.49 8.37 4.53
N GLN A 80 -13.15 9.53 4.42
CA GLN A 80 -14.62 9.68 4.53
C GLN A 80 -15.34 10.09 3.23
N PHE A 81 -14.80 9.77 2.05
CA PHE A 81 -15.53 9.96 0.79
C PHE A 81 -15.47 8.72 -0.09
#